data_AF-A0A929AAU8-F1
#
_entry.id   AF-A0A929AAU8-F1
#
_cell.length_a   1.000
_cell.length_b   1.000
_cell.length_c   1.000
_cell.angle_alpha   90.00
_cell.angle_beta   90.00
_cell.angle_gamma   90.00
#
_symmetry.space_group_name_H-M   'P 1'
#
loop_
_entity.id
_entity.type
_entity.pdbx_description
1 polymer ?
#
loop_
_entity_poly.entity_id
_entity_poly.type
_entity_poly.pdbx_seq_one_letter_code
_entity_poly.pdbx_strand_id
1 'polypeptide(L)'
;MHRYTAAQFPEILLEVQCSNRHRAPFFALKKLVDLTRINVLDAKNFDGFSSQSLVEVADKDLMSQNEEKLTNAIKTLTKLSQARKIVQEKQEEALANRKYIEILFSNKKLLPDDFKNIKESLETIKLFAQANLRYKEALANAEEAKIIVDKALESIDSANEE
;
A
#
# COMPACT_ATOMS: atom_id res chain seq x y z
N MET A 1 -1.19 1.74 -30.48
CA MET A 1 0.08 1.01 -30.37
C MET A 1 -0.09 0.05 -29.22
N HIS A 2 0.22 -1.24 -29.38
CA HIS A 2 -0.07 -2.23 -28.34
C HIS A 2 1.23 -2.70 -27.72
N ARG A 3 1.28 -2.82 -26.39
CA ARG A 3 2.44 -3.33 -25.66
C ARG A 3 2.09 -4.68 -25.05
N TYR A 4 2.99 -5.64 -25.15
CA TYR A 4 2.82 -6.96 -24.58
C TYR A 4 4.06 -7.36 -23.80
N THR A 5 3.89 -8.21 -22.79
CA THR A 5 4.99 -8.88 -22.10
C THR A 5 4.69 -10.37 -21.97
N ALA A 6 5.73 -11.19 -21.77
CA ALA A 6 5.56 -12.60 -21.44
C ALA A 6 5.52 -12.73 -19.92
N ALA A 7 4.59 -13.51 -19.37
CA ALA A 7 4.45 -13.67 -17.91
C ALA A 7 5.74 -14.18 -17.23
N GLN A 8 6.56 -14.93 -17.96
CA GLN A 8 7.85 -15.45 -17.48
C GLN A 8 8.97 -14.40 -17.48
N PHE A 9 8.80 -13.27 -18.19
CA PHE A 9 9.78 -12.20 -18.35
C PHE A 9 9.10 -10.82 -18.37
N PRO A 10 8.54 -10.37 -17.23
CA PRO A 10 7.83 -9.10 -17.13
C PRO A 10 8.69 -7.88 -17.48
N GLU A 11 10.02 -8.02 -17.40
CA GLU A 11 11.00 -7.00 -17.80
C GLU A 11 11.04 -6.71 -19.31
N ILE A 12 10.50 -7.60 -20.15
CA ILE A 12 10.56 -7.45 -21.61
C ILE A 12 9.25 -6.88 -22.12
N LEU A 13 9.32 -5.65 -22.65
CA LEU A 13 8.21 -4.97 -23.29
C LEU A 13 8.30 -5.07 -24.81
N LEU A 14 7.32 -5.75 -25.39
CA LEU A 14 7.17 -5.96 -26.83
C LEU A 14 6.17 -4.94 -27.37
N GLU A 15 6.69 -3.87 -27.96
CA GLU A 15 5.86 -2.85 -28.59
C GLU A 15 5.48 -3.26 -30.01
N VAL A 16 4.19 -3.22 -30.35
CA VAL A 16 3.68 -3.63 -31.66
C VAL A 16 2.80 -2.53 -32.25
N GLN A 17 3.13 -2.13 -33.47
CA GLN A 17 2.26 -1.31 -34.30
C GLN A 17 1.39 -2.24 -35.16
N CYS A 18 0.12 -2.37 -34.81
CA CYS A 18 -0.85 -3.12 -35.59
C CYS A 18 -2.21 -2.43 -35.51
N SER A 19 -2.92 -2.35 -36.63
CA SER A 19 -4.27 -1.78 -36.70
C SER A 19 -5.37 -2.74 -36.21
N ASN A 20 -5.04 -4.03 -36.02
CA ASN A 20 -6.00 -5.05 -35.58
C ASN A 20 -5.52 -5.70 -34.27
N ARG A 21 -6.26 -5.41 -33.18
CA ARG A 21 -5.97 -5.90 -31.82
C ARG A 21 -5.88 -7.43 -31.76
N HIS A 22 -6.73 -8.16 -32.49
CA HIS A 22 -6.69 -9.63 -32.49
C HIS A 22 -5.43 -10.21 -33.13
N ARG A 23 -4.74 -9.44 -33.99
CA ARG A 23 -3.47 -9.84 -34.60
C ARG A 23 -2.25 -9.35 -33.82
N ALA A 24 -2.42 -8.38 -32.92
CA ALA A 24 -1.32 -7.78 -32.18
C ALA A 24 -0.52 -8.78 -31.31
N PRO A 25 -1.14 -9.78 -30.63
CA PRO A 25 -0.40 -10.84 -29.91
C PRO A 25 0.49 -11.70 -30.83
N PHE A 26 0.05 -11.96 -32.06
CA PHE A 26 0.84 -12.71 -33.04
C PHE A 26 2.11 -11.95 -33.46
N PHE A 27 1.99 -10.64 -33.65
CA PHE A 27 3.14 -9.79 -33.96
C PHE A 27 4.09 -9.60 -32.76
N ALA A 28 3.55 -9.55 -31.53
CA ALA A 28 4.36 -9.56 -30.32
C ALA A 28 5.14 -10.88 -30.17
N LEU A 29 4.48 -12.01 -30.42
CA LEU A 29 5.11 -13.33 -30.44
C LEU A 29 6.25 -13.41 -31.47
N LYS A 30 6.04 -12.86 -32.67
CA LYS A 30 7.08 -12.80 -33.71
C LYS A 30 8.31 -12.02 -33.24
N LYS A 31 8.10 -10.85 -32.61
CA LYS A 31 9.21 -10.06 -32.03
C LYS A 31 9.94 -10.84 -30.93
N LEU A 32 9.22 -11.57 -30.09
CA LEU A 32 9.81 -12.41 -29.05
C LEU A 32 10.72 -13.49 -29.66
N VAL A 33 10.24 -14.20 -30.69
CA VAL A 33 11.04 -15.20 -31.43
C VAL A 33 12.27 -14.57 -32.11
N ASP A 34 12.16 -13.33 -32.59
CA ASP A 34 13.31 -12.63 -33.14
C ASP A 34 14.34 -12.29 -32.04
N LEU A 35 13.90 -11.93 -30.83
CA LEU A 35 14.78 -11.68 -29.66
C LEU A 35 15.52 -12.94 -29.17
N THR A 36 14.90 -14.12 -29.25
CA THR A 36 15.59 -15.38 -28.95
C THR A 36 16.63 -15.74 -30.01
N ARG A 37 16.35 -15.46 -31.29
CA ARG A 37 17.30 -15.69 -32.40
C ARG A 37 18.56 -14.84 -32.31
N ILE A 38 18.47 -13.63 -31.75
CA ILE A 38 19.62 -12.74 -31.55
C ILE A 38 20.35 -12.98 -30.21
N ASN A 39 20.06 -14.08 -29.51
CA ASN A 39 20.62 -14.45 -28.20
C ASN A 39 20.43 -13.40 -27.09
N VAL A 40 19.45 -12.50 -27.23
CA VAL A 40 19.06 -11.57 -26.15
C VAL A 40 18.24 -12.30 -25.09
N LEU A 41 17.58 -13.39 -25.47
CA LEU A 41 16.79 -14.24 -24.60
C LEU A 41 17.35 -15.66 -24.58
N ASP A 42 17.58 -16.18 -23.37
CA ASP A 42 18.22 -17.48 -23.17
C ASP A 42 17.23 -18.61 -23.45
N ALA A 43 17.23 -19.11 -24.70
CA ALA A 43 16.24 -20.02 -25.28
C ALA A 43 16.02 -21.34 -24.49
N LYS A 44 16.90 -21.66 -23.54
CA LYS A 44 16.88 -22.88 -22.71
C LYS A 44 15.87 -22.85 -21.56
N ASN A 45 15.38 -21.67 -21.19
CA ASN A 45 14.43 -21.50 -20.08
C ASN A 45 12.96 -21.48 -20.52
N PHE A 46 12.65 -21.82 -21.77
CA PHE A 46 11.31 -21.69 -22.33
C PHE A 46 10.67 -23.05 -22.63
N ASP A 47 9.42 -23.23 -22.20
CA ASP A 47 8.57 -24.38 -22.55
C ASP A 47 7.67 -24.08 -23.76
N GLY A 48 8.25 -23.39 -24.76
CA GLY A 48 7.53 -22.88 -25.94
C GLY A 48 6.85 -21.52 -25.71
N PHE A 49 6.64 -20.79 -26.80
CA PHE A 49 5.96 -19.50 -26.80
C PHE A 49 4.60 -19.61 -27.47
N SER A 50 3.55 -19.16 -26.78
CA SER A 50 2.20 -19.05 -27.36
C SER A 50 1.74 -17.60 -27.38
N SER A 51 0.89 -17.24 -28.33
CA SER A 51 0.25 -15.92 -28.35
C SER A 51 -0.71 -15.72 -27.16
N GLN A 52 -1.15 -16.81 -26.52
CA GLN A 52 -2.02 -16.81 -25.34
C GLN A 52 -1.26 -16.54 -24.04
N SER A 53 0.06 -16.80 -24.01
CA SER A 53 0.92 -16.52 -22.84
C SER A 53 1.43 -15.07 -22.77
N LEU A 54 1.01 -14.22 -23.72
CA LEU A 54 1.34 -12.81 -23.76
C LEU A 54 0.28 -12.00 -23.01
N VAL A 55 0.74 -11.10 -22.15
CA VAL A 55 -0.09 -10.19 -21.36
C VAL A 55 -0.04 -8.82 -22.03
N GLU A 56 -1.20 -8.25 -22.38
CA GLU A 56 -1.29 -6.87 -22.87
C GLU A 56 -1.01 -5.92 -21.71
N VAL A 57 0.00 -5.06 -21.88
CA VAL A 57 0.35 -4.02 -20.92
C VAL A 57 -0.36 -2.75 -21.37
N ALA A 58 -1.40 -2.35 -20.64
CA ALA A 58 -2.07 -1.07 -20.88
C ALA A 58 -1.06 0.08 -20.70
N ASP A 59 -1.15 1.10 -21.55
CA ASP A 59 -0.22 2.24 -21.50
C ASP A 59 -0.25 2.92 -20.13
N LYS A 60 0.94 3.23 -19.62
CA LYS A 60 1.18 3.92 -18.33
C LYS A 60 0.41 5.24 -18.17
N ASP A 61 -0.14 5.79 -19.25
CA ASP A 61 -0.68 7.15 -19.30
C ASP A 61 -1.93 7.38 -18.44
N LEU A 62 -2.68 6.34 -18.05
CA LEU A 62 -3.79 6.49 -17.10
C LEU A 62 -3.30 6.68 -15.65
N MET A 63 -2.09 6.22 -15.33
CA MET A 63 -1.54 6.30 -13.96
C MET A 63 -0.51 7.43 -13.81
N SER A 64 0.23 7.80 -14.86
CA SER A 64 1.37 8.74 -14.78
C SER A 64 1.04 10.12 -14.20
N GLN A 65 -0.16 10.69 -14.44
CA GLN A 65 -0.50 12.03 -13.94
C GLN A 65 -0.95 12.06 -12.47
N ASN A 66 -1.39 10.92 -11.93
CA ASN A 66 -1.87 10.81 -10.55
C ASN A 66 -1.02 9.87 -9.69
N GLU A 67 0.01 9.22 -10.23
CA GLU A 67 0.85 8.25 -9.52
C GLU A 67 1.50 8.86 -8.27
N GLU A 68 2.01 10.09 -8.35
CA GLU A 68 2.60 10.78 -7.20
C GLU A 68 1.55 11.09 -6.12
N LYS A 69 0.37 11.61 -6.53
CA LYS A 69 -0.74 11.90 -5.62
C LYS A 69 -1.27 10.62 -4.95
N LEU A 70 -1.40 9.54 -5.72
CA LEU A 70 -1.82 8.24 -5.25
C LEU A 70 -0.79 7.64 -4.28
N THR A 71 0.50 7.71 -4.62
CA THR A 71 1.60 7.26 -3.76
C THR A 71 1.60 8.03 -2.44
N ASN A 72 1.41 9.34 -2.49
CA ASN A 72 1.33 10.18 -1.29
C ASN A 72 0.08 9.86 -0.46
N ALA A 73 -1.07 9.62 -1.10
CA ALA A 73 -2.30 9.19 -0.43
C ALA A 73 -2.11 7.84 0.30
N ILE A 74 -1.52 6.84 -0.37
CA ILE A 74 -1.22 5.53 0.22
C ILE A 74 -0.27 5.68 1.41
N LYS A 75 0.78 6.51 1.30
CA LYS A 75 1.69 6.80 2.42
C LYS A 75 0.95 7.43 3.60
N THR A 76 0.03 8.37 3.36
CA THR A 76 -0.79 8.99 4.41
C THR A 76 -1.70 7.96 5.10
N LEU A 77 -2.37 7.10 4.34
CA LEU A 77 -3.18 6.01 4.89
C LEU A 77 -2.34 5.00 5.69
N THR A 78 -1.11 4.73 5.24
CA THR A 78 -0.16 3.87 5.96
C THR A 78 0.22 4.49 7.31
N LYS A 79 0.51 5.80 7.34
CA LYS A 79 0.79 6.54 8.57
C LYS A 79 -0.39 6.48 9.54
N LEU A 80 -1.63 6.63 9.04
CA LEU A 80 -2.83 6.46 9.87
C LEU A 80 -2.90 5.05 10.49
N SER A 81 -2.67 4.01 9.68
CA SER A 81 -2.70 2.63 10.15
C SER A 81 -1.68 2.38 11.27
N GLN A 82 -0.45 2.88 11.10
CA GLN A 82 0.59 2.81 12.12
C GLN A 82 0.20 3.58 13.39
N ALA A 83 -0.33 4.80 13.24
CA ALA A 83 -0.78 5.60 14.38
C ALA A 83 -1.92 4.92 15.15
N ARG A 84 -2.87 4.31 14.43
CA ARG A 84 -3.97 3.54 15.03
C ARG A 84 -3.46 2.37 15.85
N LYS A 85 -2.52 1.60 15.29
CA LYS A 85 -1.91 0.46 15.97
C LYS A 85 -1.23 0.89 17.27
N ILE A 86 -0.41 1.94 17.23
CA ILE A 86 0.29 2.46 18.41
C ILE A 86 -0.71 2.91 19.48
N VAL A 87 -1.80 3.60 19.09
CA VAL A 87 -2.83 4.03 20.05
C VAL A 87 -3.53 2.84 20.68
N GLN A 88 -3.86 1.80 19.93
CA GLN A 88 -4.49 0.60 20.46
C GLN A 88 -3.57 -0.11 21.46
N GLU A 89 -2.30 -0.30 21.13
CA GLU A 89 -1.30 -0.89 22.03
C GLU A 89 -1.18 -0.08 23.33
N LYS A 90 -1.12 1.26 23.24
CA LYS A 90 -1.01 2.13 24.41
C LYS A 90 -2.30 2.28 25.20
N GLN A 91 -3.46 2.07 24.57
CA GLN A 91 -4.76 2.14 25.22
C GLN A 91 -4.91 1.05 26.28
N GLU A 92 -4.50 -0.18 25.95
CA GLU A 92 -4.56 -1.31 26.88
C GLU A 92 -3.66 -1.07 28.10
N GLU A 93 -2.41 -0.63 27.87
CA GLU A 93 -1.47 -0.26 28.92
C GLU A 93 -2.02 0.88 29.80
N ALA A 94 -2.61 1.92 29.20
CA ALA A 94 -3.16 3.05 29.93
C ALA A 94 -4.39 2.67 30.77
N LEU A 95 -5.28 1.83 30.24
CA LEU A 95 -6.44 1.33 30.98
C LEU A 95 -6.03 0.48 32.18
N ALA A 96 -5.03 -0.39 32.02
CA ALA A 96 -4.52 -1.22 33.11
C ALA A 96 -3.91 -0.38 34.25
N ASN A 97 -3.30 0.76 33.92
CA ASN A 97 -2.62 1.64 34.87
C ASN A 97 -3.53 2.68 35.53
N ARG A 98 -4.72 2.94 34.96
CA ARG A 98 -5.70 3.88 35.52
C ARG A 98 -6.02 3.61 36.99
N LYS A 99 -6.10 2.34 37.39
CA LYS A 99 -6.39 1.91 38.78
C LYS A 99 -5.41 2.48 39.81
N TYR A 100 -4.15 2.69 39.45
CA TYR A 100 -3.14 3.22 40.38
C TYR A 100 -3.36 4.71 40.63
N ILE A 101 -3.86 5.44 39.62
CA ILE A 101 -4.22 6.85 39.77
C ILE A 101 -5.48 7.01 40.59
N GLU A 102 -6.44 6.08 40.50
CA GLU A 102 -7.66 6.12 41.32
C GLU A 102 -7.36 6.06 42.82
N ILE A 103 -6.21 5.49 43.22
CA ILE A 103 -5.75 5.48 44.62
C ILE A 103 -5.49 6.91 45.13
N LEU A 104 -5.03 7.84 44.27
CA LEU A 104 -4.85 9.26 44.63
C LEU A 104 -6.15 9.94 45.06
N PHE A 105 -7.28 9.44 44.57
CA PHE A 105 -8.62 9.97 44.88
C PHE A 105 -9.33 9.16 45.97
N SER A 106 -8.62 8.22 46.60
CA SER A 106 -9.15 7.40 47.69
C SER A 106 -8.74 7.96 49.05
N ASN A 107 -9.51 7.63 50.10
CA ASN A 107 -9.19 7.99 51.49
C ASN A 107 -8.08 7.10 52.10
N LYS A 108 -7.33 6.34 51.28
CA LYS A 108 -6.28 5.43 51.75
C LYS A 108 -4.98 6.22 51.95
N LYS A 109 -4.22 5.84 52.98
CA LYS A 109 -2.87 6.36 53.20
C LYS A 109 -1.94 5.77 52.15
N LEU A 110 -1.27 6.63 51.38
CA LEU A 110 -0.31 6.24 50.34
C LEU A 110 1.01 5.77 50.97
N LEU A 111 1.54 4.65 50.49
CA LEU A 111 2.87 4.15 50.80
C LEU A 111 3.89 4.60 49.73
N PRO A 112 5.21 4.56 50.03
CA PRO A 112 6.25 4.91 49.06
C PRO A 112 6.14 4.17 47.71
N ASP A 113 5.79 2.89 47.73
CA ASP A 113 5.60 2.08 46.52
C ASP A 113 4.40 2.55 45.67
N ASP A 114 3.36 3.09 46.31
CA ASP A 114 2.20 3.65 45.60
C ASP A 114 2.64 4.86 44.77
N PHE A 115 3.48 5.74 45.32
CA PHE A 115 4.00 6.91 44.59
C PHE A 115 4.80 6.53 43.36
N LYS A 116 5.60 5.45 43.44
CA LYS A 116 6.35 4.93 42.29
C LYS A 116 5.40 4.42 41.21
N ASN A 117 4.44 3.57 41.58
CA ASN A 117 3.46 3.01 40.64
C ASN A 117 2.58 4.11 40.01
N ILE A 118 2.19 5.12 40.78
CA ILE A 118 1.42 6.28 40.30
C ILE A 118 2.24 7.07 39.27
N LYS A 119 3.53 7.32 39.54
CA LYS A 119 4.40 8.05 38.63
C LYS A 119 4.54 7.31 37.28
N GLU A 120 4.85 6.03 37.33
CA GLU A 120 4.96 5.19 36.12
C GLU A 120 3.63 5.16 35.36
N SER A 121 2.50 5.04 36.07
CA SER A 121 1.16 5.07 35.47
C SER A 121 0.84 6.40 34.77
N LEU A 122 1.20 7.53 35.37
CA LEU A 122 1.03 8.85 34.76
C LEU A 122 1.87 9.01 33.50
N GLU A 123 3.10 8.45 33.48
CA GLU A 123 3.93 8.41 32.27
C GLU A 123 3.28 7.60 31.15
N THR A 124 2.77 6.40 31.45
CA THR A 124 2.05 5.58 30.46
C THR A 124 0.82 6.31 29.90
N ILE A 125 0.00 6.94 30.75
CA ILE A 125 -1.18 7.67 30.30
C ILE A 125 -0.80 8.89 29.46
N LYS A 126 0.28 9.60 29.82
CA LYS A 126 0.81 10.69 29.01
C LYS A 126 1.23 10.20 27.62
N LEU A 127 1.92 9.07 27.53
CA LEU A 127 2.33 8.48 26.25
C LEU A 127 1.12 8.08 25.40
N PHE A 128 0.09 7.49 26.02
CA PHE A 128 -1.18 7.21 25.35
C PHE A 128 -1.85 8.49 24.82
N ALA A 129 -1.93 9.55 25.63
CA ALA A 129 -2.52 10.82 25.21
C ALA A 129 -1.77 11.44 24.01
N GLN A 130 -0.44 11.39 24.02
CA GLN A 130 0.39 11.86 22.90
C GLN A 130 0.18 11.01 21.64
N ALA A 131 0.12 9.68 21.78
CA ALA A 131 -0.19 8.79 20.65
C ALA A 131 -1.58 9.08 20.07
N ASN A 132 -2.59 9.29 20.94
CA ASN A 132 -3.95 9.57 20.52
C ASN A 132 -4.06 10.91 19.76
N LEU A 133 -3.29 11.91 20.17
CA LEU A 133 -3.22 13.19 19.45
C LEU A 133 -2.63 13.01 18.03
N ARG A 134 -1.53 12.26 17.90
CA ARG A 134 -0.94 11.92 16.59
C ARG A 134 -1.90 11.13 15.71
N TYR A 135 -2.67 10.22 16.29
CA TYR A 135 -3.69 9.46 15.57
C TYR A 135 -4.80 10.37 15.04
N LYS A 136 -5.29 11.33 15.84
CA LYS A 136 -6.30 12.30 15.38
C LYS A 136 -5.78 13.17 14.24
N GLU A 137 -4.54 13.64 14.33
CA GLU A 137 -3.89 14.38 13.24
C GLU A 137 -3.76 13.52 11.97
N ALA A 138 -3.34 12.26 12.12
CA ALA A 138 -3.25 11.34 10.98
C ALA A 138 -4.62 11.03 10.37
N LEU A 139 -5.67 10.96 11.19
CA LEU A 139 -7.03 10.69 10.74
C LEU A 139 -7.58 11.83 9.88
N ALA A 140 -7.38 13.08 10.31
CA ALA A 140 -7.76 14.26 9.53
C ALA A 140 -7.09 14.27 8.15
N ASN A 141 -5.79 13.96 8.08
CA ASN A 141 -5.05 13.90 6.81
C ASN A 141 -5.45 12.70 5.93
N ALA A 142 -5.95 11.61 6.53
CA ALA A 142 -6.31 10.39 5.83
C ALA A 142 -7.64 10.48 5.10
N GLU A 143 -8.56 11.36 5.52
CA GLU A 143 -9.86 11.54 4.86
C GLU A 143 -9.69 12.01 3.41
N GLU A 144 -8.82 12.99 3.17
CA GLU A 144 -8.50 13.47 1.83
C GLU A 144 -7.76 12.41 1.00
N ALA A 145 -6.82 11.70 1.63
CA ALA A 145 -6.08 10.61 0.99
C ALA A 145 -7.01 9.48 0.53
N LYS A 146 -8.04 9.15 1.33
CA LYS A 146 -9.01 8.12 1.00
C LYS A 146 -9.78 8.49 -0.28
N ILE A 147 -10.24 9.73 -0.40
CA ILE A 147 -10.95 10.21 -1.61
C ILE A 147 -10.09 10.04 -2.87
N ILE A 148 -8.78 10.29 -2.78
CA ILE A 148 -7.85 10.13 -3.90
C ILE A 148 -7.74 8.66 -4.31
N VAL A 149 -7.61 7.75 -3.34
CA VAL A 149 -7.51 6.31 -3.62
C VAL A 149 -8.84 5.77 -4.16
N ASP A 150 -9.97 6.13 -3.56
CA ASP A 150 -11.30 5.67 -3.98
C ASP A 150 -11.57 6.08 -5.44
N LYS A 151 -11.28 7.34 -5.82
CA LYS A 151 -11.40 7.79 -7.21
C LYS A 151 -10.48 7.05 -8.18
N ALA A 152 -9.27 6.71 -7.75
CA ALA A 152 -8.35 5.94 -8.57
C ALA A 152 -8.88 4.51 -8.80
N LEU A 153 -9.46 3.89 -7.77
CA LEU A 153 -10.06 2.57 -7.88
C LEU A 153 -11.31 2.57 -8.78
N GLU A 154 -12.21 3.53 -8.61
CA GLU A 154 -13.40 3.70 -9.48
C GLU A 154 -13.01 3.88 -10.95
N SER A 155 -11.94 4.63 -11.23
CA SER A 155 -11.45 4.82 -12.60
C SER A 155 -10.89 3.54 -13.21
N ILE A 156 -10.28 2.67 -12.41
CA ILE A 156 -9.76 1.37 -12.87
C ILE A 156 -10.92 0.42 -13.17
N ASP A 157 -11.93 0.37 -12.31
CA ASP A 157 -13.10 -0.48 -12.53
C ASP A 157 -13.86 -0.08 -13.79
N SER A 158 -14.08 1.23 -14.01
CA SER A 158 -14.73 1.72 -15.24
C SER A 158 -13.94 1.42 -16.53
N ALA A 159 -12.61 1.35 -16.47
CA ALA A 159 -11.76 1.04 -17.62
C ALA A 159 -11.71 -0.47 -17.96
N ASN A 160 -12.13 -1.33 -17.03
CA ASN A 160 -12.18 -2.78 -17.22
C ASN A 160 -13.56 -3.28 -17.71
N GLU A 161 -14.59 -2.44 -17.67
CA GLU A 161 -15.96 -2.75 -18.13
C GLU A 161 -16.26 -2.30 -19.58
N GLU A 162 -15.37 -1.53 -20.22
CA GLU A 162 -15.42 -1.15 -21.65
C GLU A 162 -14.56 -2.06 -22.56
#